data_AF-A0A1Q7G6B7-F1
#
_entry.id   AF-A0A1Q7G6B7-F1
#
_cell.length_a   1.000
_cell.length_b   1.000
_cell.length_c   1.000
_cell.angle_alpha   90.00
_cell.angle_beta   90.00
_cell.angle_gamma   90.00
#
_symmetry.space_group_name_H-M   'P 1'
#
loop_
_entity.id
_entity.type
_entity.pdbx_description
1 polymer ?
#
loop_
_entity_poly.entity_id
_entity_poly.type
_entity_poly.pdbx_seq_one_letter_code
_entity_poly.pdbx_strand_id
1 'polypeptide(L)'
;MSSELRLKKLRGSGGYVMATVTDEQQGKGNLGGPDLFLAPVGRLDYDKISKYYCNTCEKEYEGSPKIEHENPNETVAENLVLLEKGQYICTTCGSILAEYRNFSKPDQNAEVGIAKPGFEFSQNIAAATSVAQQPSYQTTSTSSGVKGFGSITGLIVYDTEARKIGVVKEIGIQPDQSSIVLVITRNDGTDVTIKWDEIRKIGEIVLLGGQLSDSGLKCIKCGYANSQGSKFCESCGNKLK
;
A
#
# COMPACT_ATOMS: atom_id res chain seq x y z
N MET A 1 -31.85 5.38 -32.16
CA MET A 1 -31.11 6.10 -31.12
C MET A 1 -29.78 6.49 -31.74
N SER A 2 -29.60 7.77 -32.14
CA SER A 2 -28.33 8.20 -32.73
C SER A 2 -27.25 8.10 -31.66
N SER A 3 -26.24 7.27 -31.90
CA SER A 3 -25.01 7.24 -31.11
C SER A 3 -24.22 8.52 -31.40
N GLU A 4 -24.65 9.63 -30.81
CA GLU A 4 -24.00 10.93 -31.00
C GLU A 4 -22.62 10.88 -30.36
N LEU A 5 -21.60 10.84 -31.22
CA LEU A 5 -20.21 10.79 -30.84
C LEU A 5 -19.73 12.21 -30.51
N ARG A 6 -19.39 12.46 -29.24
CA ARG A 6 -18.95 13.79 -28.78
C ARG A 6 -17.55 13.76 -28.21
N LEU A 7 -16.73 14.72 -28.59
CA LEU A 7 -15.40 14.90 -28.02
C LEU A 7 -15.54 15.37 -26.55
N LYS A 8 -14.99 14.60 -25.63
CA LYS A 8 -15.04 14.86 -24.19
C LYS A 8 -13.66 14.72 -23.56
N LYS A 9 -13.46 15.47 -22.49
CA LYS A 9 -12.30 15.35 -21.61
C LYS A 9 -12.58 14.31 -20.55
N LEU A 10 -11.77 13.24 -20.52
CA LEU A 10 -11.86 12.20 -19.52
C LEU A 10 -10.63 12.27 -18.61
N ARG A 11 -10.87 12.47 -17.32
CA ARG A 11 -9.84 12.60 -16.28
C ARG A 11 -9.35 11.23 -15.82
N GLY A 12 -8.04 11.15 -15.62
CA GLY A 12 -7.34 10.08 -14.93
C GLY A 12 -6.56 10.62 -13.74
N SER A 13 -5.99 9.74 -12.93
CA SER A 13 -5.16 10.13 -11.78
C SER A 13 -3.85 10.81 -12.21
N GLY A 14 -3.26 10.40 -13.33
CA GLY A 14 -2.01 10.91 -13.86
C GLY A 14 -2.16 11.88 -15.04
N GLY A 15 -3.38 12.30 -15.39
CA GLY A 15 -3.59 13.17 -16.53
C GLY A 15 -5.04 13.21 -17.03
N TYR A 16 -5.19 13.44 -18.33
CA TYR A 16 -6.48 13.32 -19.01
C TYR A 16 -6.31 12.89 -20.47
N VAL A 17 -7.36 12.31 -21.04
CA VAL A 17 -7.45 12.09 -22.49
C VAL A 17 -8.63 12.87 -23.05
N MET A 18 -8.48 13.35 -24.28
CA MET A 18 -9.56 13.89 -25.07
C MET A 18 -9.98 12.81 -26.04
N ALA A 19 -11.21 12.34 -25.91
CA ALA A 19 -11.70 11.24 -26.72
C ALA A 19 -13.15 11.44 -27.12
N THR A 20 -13.51 10.89 -28.28
CA THR A 20 -14.87 10.86 -28.76
C THR A 20 -15.60 9.69 -28.12
N VAL A 21 -16.61 9.99 -27.30
CA VAL A 21 -17.35 9.00 -26.50
C VAL A 21 -18.82 8.97 -26.90
N THR A 22 -19.47 7.82 -26.67
CA THR A 22 -20.93 7.64 -26.80
C THR A 22 -21.67 8.13 -25.55
N ASP A 23 -22.98 8.32 -25.64
CA ASP A 23 -23.82 8.69 -24.48
C ASP A 23 -23.74 7.66 -23.34
N GLU A 24 -23.65 6.36 -23.66
CA GLU A 24 -23.46 5.30 -22.67
C GLU A 24 -22.11 5.41 -21.95
N GLN A 25 -21.03 5.65 -22.70
CA GLN A 25 -19.70 5.86 -22.13
C GLN A 25 -19.66 7.12 -21.28
N GLN A 26 -20.27 8.21 -21.75
CA GLN A 26 -20.39 9.45 -20.99
C GLN A 26 -21.17 9.22 -19.70
N GLY A 27 -22.27 8.47 -19.75
CA GLY A 27 -23.06 8.09 -18.58
C GLY A 27 -22.24 7.32 -17.55
N LYS A 28 -21.43 6.35 -17.99
CA LYS A 28 -20.51 5.59 -17.12
C LYS A 28 -19.47 6.50 -16.46
N GLY A 29 -18.85 7.38 -17.25
CA GLY A 29 -17.79 8.28 -16.77
C GLY A 29 -18.27 9.38 -15.82
N ASN A 30 -19.58 9.63 -15.74
CA ASN A 30 -20.15 10.64 -14.86
C ASN A 30 -20.36 10.08 -13.44
N LEU A 31 -19.52 10.52 -12.51
CA LEU A 31 -19.61 10.13 -11.08
C LEU A 31 -20.41 11.13 -10.23
N GLY A 32 -21.30 11.91 -10.84
CA GLY A 32 -22.12 12.93 -10.17
C GLY A 32 -21.48 14.32 -10.06
N GLY A 33 -20.37 14.54 -10.78
CA GLY A 33 -19.65 15.81 -10.83
C GLY A 33 -19.61 16.42 -12.24
N PRO A 34 -18.95 17.59 -12.40
CA PRO A 34 -18.79 18.23 -13.70
C PRO A 34 -17.77 17.52 -14.60
N ASP A 35 -16.84 16.77 -14.01
CA ASP A 35 -15.80 16.02 -14.71
C ASP A 35 -16.25 14.60 -15.08
N LEU A 36 -15.77 14.12 -16.22
CA LEU A 36 -15.91 12.73 -16.64
C LEU A 36 -14.61 11.98 -16.37
N PHE A 37 -14.70 10.72 -15.96
CA PHE A 37 -13.54 9.91 -15.57
C PHE A 37 -13.31 8.74 -16.52
N LEU A 38 -12.04 8.42 -16.77
CA LEU A 38 -11.63 7.27 -17.58
C LEU A 38 -11.92 5.92 -16.91
N ALA A 39 -11.77 5.84 -15.59
CA ALA A 39 -11.83 4.57 -14.88
C ALA A 39 -13.17 3.81 -15.07
N PRO A 40 -14.35 4.47 -15.00
CA PRO A 40 -15.63 3.82 -15.26
C PRO A 40 -15.97 3.64 -16.75
N VAL A 41 -15.39 4.45 -17.63
CA VAL A 41 -15.61 4.39 -19.08
C VAL A 41 -15.03 3.10 -19.66
N GLY A 42 -13.87 2.69 -19.16
CA GLY A 42 -13.16 1.49 -19.61
C GLY A 42 -12.18 1.77 -20.75
N ARG A 43 -11.93 0.74 -21.56
CA ARG A 43 -11.06 0.83 -22.74
C ARG A 43 -11.71 1.66 -23.84
N LEU A 44 -10.95 2.58 -24.39
CA LEU A 44 -11.30 3.35 -25.58
C LEU A 44 -10.45 2.87 -26.76
N ASP A 45 -11.04 2.92 -27.95
CA ASP A 45 -10.31 2.66 -29.19
C ASP A 45 -9.29 3.76 -29.44
N TYR A 46 -8.11 3.39 -29.92
CA TYR A 46 -7.00 4.31 -30.18
C TYR A 46 -7.41 5.46 -31.12
N ASP A 47 -8.26 5.17 -32.12
CA ASP A 47 -8.74 6.15 -33.10
C ASP A 47 -9.73 7.17 -32.52
N LYS A 48 -10.36 6.84 -31.39
CA LYS A 48 -11.31 7.75 -30.72
C LYS A 48 -10.59 8.77 -29.86
N ILE A 49 -9.31 8.58 -29.54
CA ILE A 49 -8.53 9.48 -28.70
C ILE A 49 -7.77 10.45 -29.60
N SER A 50 -8.07 11.74 -29.48
CA SER A 50 -7.41 12.77 -30.27
C SER A 50 -6.11 13.26 -29.64
N LYS A 51 -6.08 13.39 -28.32
CA LYS A 51 -4.91 13.87 -27.57
C LYS A 51 -4.95 13.45 -26.11
N TYR A 52 -3.82 13.53 -25.44
CA TYR A 52 -3.72 13.29 -24.01
C TYR A 52 -2.76 14.26 -23.32
N TYR A 53 -3.01 14.52 -22.04
CA TYR A 53 -2.12 15.30 -21.18
C TYR A 53 -1.57 14.41 -20.08
N CYS A 54 -0.27 14.55 -19.82
CA CYS A 54 0.42 13.84 -18.76
C CYS A 54 0.80 14.82 -17.65
N ASN A 55 0.37 14.55 -16.42
CA ASN A 55 0.72 15.37 -15.25
C ASN A 55 2.23 15.29 -14.95
N THR A 56 2.86 14.13 -15.14
CA THR A 56 4.31 13.96 -14.89
C THR A 56 5.17 14.74 -15.87
N CYS A 57 4.75 14.83 -17.14
CA CYS A 57 5.46 15.63 -18.14
C CYS A 57 5.00 17.10 -18.18
N GLU A 58 3.91 17.41 -17.47
CA GLU A 58 3.17 18.67 -17.55
C GLU A 58 2.88 19.13 -19.01
N LYS A 59 2.67 18.16 -19.91
CA LYS A 59 2.62 18.39 -21.36
C LYS A 59 1.46 17.66 -22.02
N GLU A 60 0.91 18.30 -23.05
CA GLU A 60 -0.10 17.72 -23.95
C GLU A 60 0.59 17.07 -25.17
N TYR A 61 0.08 15.92 -25.58
CA TYR A 61 0.57 15.11 -26.69
C TYR A 61 -0.59 14.79 -27.63
N GLU A 62 -0.33 14.89 -28.92
CA GLU A 62 -1.29 14.50 -29.96
C GLU A 62 -1.34 12.97 -30.11
N GLY A 63 -2.53 12.46 -30.41
CA GLY A 63 -2.81 11.03 -30.55
C GLY A 63 -3.15 10.34 -29.23
N SER A 64 -3.08 9.01 -29.25
CA SER A 64 -3.44 8.14 -28.14
C SER A 64 -2.23 7.78 -27.27
N PRO A 65 -2.40 7.67 -25.93
CA PRO A 65 -1.39 7.07 -25.07
C PRO A 65 -1.31 5.55 -25.33
N LYS A 66 -0.26 4.89 -24.85
CA LYS A 66 -0.15 3.43 -24.91
C LYS A 66 -1.20 2.80 -24.00
N ILE A 67 -2.00 1.85 -24.49
CA ILE A 67 -3.01 1.17 -23.68
C ILE A 67 -2.61 -0.29 -23.50
N GLU A 68 -2.27 -0.67 -22.28
CA GLU A 68 -2.01 -2.06 -21.90
C GLU A 68 -3.23 -2.62 -21.16
N HIS A 69 -3.64 -3.85 -21.48
CA HIS A 69 -4.80 -4.48 -20.86
C HIS A 69 -4.57 -5.96 -20.59
N GLU A 70 -5.20 -6.46 -19.54
CA GLU A 70 -5.20 -7.85 -19.11
C GLU A 70 -6.65 -8.30 -18.91
N ASN A 71 -6.92 -9.57 -19.23
CA ASN A 71 -8.26 -10.16 -19.11
C ASN A 71 -8.29 -11.22 -17.99
N PRO A 72 -8.34 -10.81 -16.71
CA PRO A 72 -8.19 -11.74 -15.59
C PRO A 72 -9.36 -12.71 -15.43
N ASN A 73 -10.58 -12.35 -15.87
CA ASN A 73 -11.80 -13.15 -15.66
C ASN A 73 -12.00 -13.58 -14.19
N GLU A 74 -11.64 -12.69 -13.26
CA GLU A 74 -11.59 -12.98 -11.83
C GLU A 74 -12.94 -12.67 -11.17
N THR A 75 -13.49 -13.60 -10.39
CA THR A 75 -14.72 -13.35 -9.62
C THR A 75 -14.39 -12.58 -8.34
N VAL A 76 -14.55 -11.26 -8.40
CA VAL A 76 -14.23 -10.32 -7.30
C VAL A 76 -15.31 -10.22 -6.23
N ALA A 77 -16.56 -10.58 -6.54
CA ALA A 77 -17.64 -10.69 -5.57
C ALA A 77 -18.67 -11.71 -6.05
N GLU A 78 -19.62 -12.11 -5.20
CA GLU A 78 -20.75 -12.92 -5.66
C GLU A 78 -21.50 -12.14 -6.75
N ASN A 79 -21.71 -12.78 -7.89
CA ASN A 79 -22.32 -12.18 -9.08
C ASN A 79 -21.58 -10.94 -9.66
N LEU A 80 -20.26 -10.82 -9.43
CA LEU A 80 -19.43 -9.80 -10.07
C LEU A 80 -18.06 -10.35 -10.50
N VAL A 81 -17.76 -10.21 -11.79
CA VAL A 81 -16.53 -10.71 -12.41
C VAL A 81 -15.76 -9.55 -13.02
N LEU A 82 -14.48 -9.41 -12.69
CA LEU A 82 -13.55 -8.52 -13.37
C LEU A 82 -13.12 -9.18 -14.68
N LEU A 83 -13.65 -8.70 -15.80
CA LEU A 83 -13.34 -9.24 -17.12
C LEU A 83 -12.03 -8.71 -17.67
N GLU A 84 -11.82 -7.40 -17.53
CA GLU A 84 -10.68 -6.68 -18.11
C GLU A 84 -10.22 -5.61 -17.12
N LYS A 85 -8.91 -5.46 -16.97
CA LYS A 85 -8.29 -4.28 -16.35
C LYS A 85 -7.24 -3.74 -17.31
N GLY A 86 -7.03 -2.44 -17.33
CA GLY A 86 -6.00 -1.88 -18.18
C GLY A 86 -5.52 -0.51 -17.73
N GLN A 87 -4.41 -0.09 -18.32
CA GLN A 87 -3.69 1.12 -17.97
C GLN A 87 -3.43 1.95 -19.23
N TYR A 88 -3.69 3.24 -19.11
CA TYR A 88 -3.31 4.26 -20.09
C TYR A 88 -1.95 4.81 -19.68
N ILE A 89 -0.94 4.65 -20.52
CA ILE A 89 0.47 4.93 -20.21
C ILE A 89 0.99 6.01 -21.14
N CYS A 90 1.65 7.03 -20.59
CA CYS A 90 2.31 8.06 -21.39
C CYS A 90 3.43 7.45 -22.24
N THR A 91 3.43 7.72 -23.54
CA THR A 91 4.43 7.19 -24.47
C THR A 91 5.81 7.82 -24.32
N THR A 92 5.91 8.97 -23.63
CA THR A 92 7.17 9.71 -23.46
C THR A 92 7.90 9.33 -22.18
N CYS A 93 7.20 9.31 -21.03
CA CYS A 93 7.83 9.06 -19.72
C CYS A 93 7.44 7.72 -19.08
N GLY A 94 6.49 6.97 -19.67
CA GLY A 94 6.02 5.70 -19.10
C GLY A 94 5.12 5.83 -17.87
N SER A 95 4.75 7.04 -17.44
CA SER A 95 3.85 7.22 -16.28
C SER A 95 2.42 6.75 -16.61
N ILE A 96 1.73 6.18 -15.63
CA ILE A 96 0.32 5.81 -15.74
C ILE A 96 -0.57 7.05 -15.67
N LEU A 97 -1.35 7.29 -16.72
CA LEU A 97 -2.33 8.37 -16.83
C LEU A 97 -3.66 7.99 -16.15
N ALA A 98 -4.09 6.74 -16.31
CA ALA A 98 -5.30 6.20 -15.70
C ALA A 98 -5.26 4.66 -15.66
N GLU A 99 -5.92 4.07 -14.66
CA GLU A 99 -6.30 2.65 -14.65
C GLU A 99 -7.82 2.56 -14.84
N TYR A 100 -8.27 1.54 -15.56
CA TYR A 100 -9.68 1.20 -15.69
C TYR A 100 -9.93 -0.27 -15.39
N ARG A 101 -11.15 -0.58 -14.98
CA ARG A 101 -11.61 -1.95 -14.69
C ARG A 101 -12.99 -2.14 -15.28
N ASN A 102 -13.17 -3.23 -16.03
CA ASN A 102 -14.44 -3.60 -16.63
C ASN A 102 -15.00 -4.82 -15.90
N PHE A 103 -16.15 -4.63 -15.25
CA PHE A 103 -16.83 -5.66 -14.51
C PHE A 103 -18.06 -6.14 -15.28
N SER A 104 -18.33 -7.44 -15.22
CA SER A 104 -19.56 -8.05 -15.71
C SER A 104 -20.30 -8.73 -14.59
N LYS A 105 -21.63 -8.66 -14.66
CA LYS A 105 -22.53 -9.42 -13.79
C LYS A 105 -23.10 -10.57 -14.62
N PRO A 106 -22.79 -11.84 -14.27
CA PRO A 106 -23.36 -13.00 -14.95
C PRO A 106 -24.89 -13.04 -14.89
N ASP A 107 -25.48 -12.68 -13.74
CA ASP A 107 -26.91 -12.50 -13.57
C ASP A 107 -27.22 -10.99 -13.41
N GLN A 108 -27.96 -10.43 -14.36
CA GLN A 108 -28.25 -9.00 -14.36
C GLN A 108 -29.30 -8.57 -13.32
N ASN A 109 -30.06 -9.54 -12.79
CA ASN A 109 -31.15 -9.30 -11.82
C ASN A 109 -30.76 -9.63 -10.37
N ALA A 110 -29.68 -10.38 -10.15
CA ALA A 110 -29.19 -10.69 -8.80
C ALA A 110 -28.31 -9.56 -8.23
N GLU A 111 -28.37 -9.37 -6.91
CA GLU A 111 -27.52 -8.40 -6.21
C GLU A 111 -26.04 -8.82 -6.26
N VAL A 112 -25.15 -7.84 -6.15
CA VAL A 112 -23.71 -8.11 -6.00
C VAL A 112 -23.46 -8.41 -4.52
N GLY A 113 -22.91 -9.59 -4.23
CA GLY A 113 -22.58 -9.96 -2.86
C GLY A 113 -21.29 -9.29 -2.36
N ILE A 114 -20.77 -9.79 -1.24
CA ILE A 114 -19.63 -9.16 -0.56
C ILE A 114 -18.36 -9.31 -1.40
N ALA A 115 -17.61 -8.22 -1.53
CA ALA A 115 -16.33 -8.22 -2.24
C ALA A 115 -15.35 -9.22 -1.58
N LYS A 116 -14.74 -10.07 -2.39
CA LYS A 116 -13.62 -10.91 -1.98
C LYS A 116 -12.39 -10.00 -1.77
N PRO A 117 -11.67 -10.13 -0.65
CA PRO A 117 -10.42 -9.43 -0.45
C PRO A 117 -9.36 -9.99 -1.42
N GLY A 118 -9.22 -9.39 -2.60
CA GLY A 118 -8.19 -9.74 -3.58
C GLY A 118 -7.12 -8.65 -3.65
N PHE A 119 -5.91 -8.95 -3.18
CA PHE A 119 -4.69 -8.19 -3.50
C PHE A 119 -3.48 -9.14 -3.53
N GLU A 120 -3.18 -9.67 -4.71
CA GLU A 120 -1.81 -10.03 -5.10
C GLU A 120 -1.30 -8.95 -6.06
N PHE A 121 -0.60 -7.95 -5.52
CA PHE A 121 0.27 -7.12 -6.37
C PHE A 121 1.55 -7.92 -6.62
N SER A 122 1.62 -8.62 -7.74
CA SER A 122 2.88 -9.20 -8.22
C SER A 122 3.79 -8.07 -8.70
N GLN A 123 4.65 -7.57 -7.82
CA GLN A 123 5.84 -6.83 -8.23
C GLN A 123 6.91 -7.83 -8.66
N ASN A 124 7.01 -8.03 -9.98
CA ASN A 124 8.18 -8.63 -10.60
C ASN A 124 9.41 -7.72 -10.35
N ILE A 125 10.23 -8.09 -9.38
CA ILE A 125 11.64 -7.71 -9.35
C ILE A 125 12.44 -9.01 -9.35
N ALA A 126 13.08 -9.29 -10.48
CA ALA A 126 13.96 -10.42 -10.64
C ALA A 126 15.19 -10.27 -9.72
N ALA A 127 15.39 -11.21 -8.81
CA ALA A 127 16.70 -11.54 -8.25
C ALA A 127 16.72 -13.03 -7.88
N ALA A 128 17.54 -13.79 -8.61
CA ALA A 128 17.76 -15.21 -8.40
C ALA A 128 18.57 -15.47 -7.13
N THR A 129 18.11 -16.35 -6.22
CA THR A 129 18.93 -17.40 -5.58
C THR A 129 18.08 -18.39 -4.77
N SER A 130 18.69 -19.53 -4.47
CA SER A 130 18.17 -20.87 -4.22
C SER A 130 17.57 -21.21 -2.84
N VAL A 131 16.50 -22.01 -2.88
CA VAL A 131 16.19 -23.24 -2.11
C VAL A 131 16.41 -23.25 -0.58
N ALA A 132 15.32 -23.30 0.19
CA ALA A 132 15.08 -24.27 1.29
C ALA A 132 13.60 -24.27 1.71
N GLN A 133 13.08 -25.46 2.05
CA GLN A 133 11.67 -25.81 2.28
C GLN A 133 11.13 -25.40 3.68
N GLN A 134 9.87 -24.92 3.70
CA GLN A 134 8.73 -25.16 4.63
C GLN A 134 8.96 -25.40 6.16
N PRO A 135 8.07 -24.90 7.06
CA PRO A 135 6.67 -25.34 7.10
C PRO A 135 5.60 -24.25 7.31
N SER A 136 4.40 -24.60 6.83
CA SER A 136 3.13 -23.90 6.96
C SER A 136 2.57 -23.95 8.38
N TYR A 137 2.07 -22.82 8.88
CA TYR A 137 1.02 -22.80 9.90
C TYR A 137 -0.15 -21.93 9.44
N GLN A 138 -1.29 -22.58 9.23
CA GLN A 138 -2.59 -21.95 9.11
C GLN A 138 -2.99 -21.39 10.48
N THR A 139 -3.56 -20.19 10.52
CA THR A 139 -4.47 -19.82 11.61
C THR A 139 -5.60 -18.96 11.07
N THR A 140 -6.78 -19.57 11.02
CA THR A 140 -8.11 -18.96 10.95
C THR A 140 -8.47 -18.31 12.29
N SER A 141 -8.98 -17.07 12.30
CA SER A 141 -10.14 -16.54 13.08
C SER A 141 -10.08 -14.99 13.20
N THR A 142 -11.00 -14.25 12.56
CA THR A 142 -12.20 -13.62 13.18
C THR A 142 -11.95 -12.77 14.43
N SER A 143 -11.94 -11.43 14.29
CA SER A 143 -12.78 -10.49 15.07
C SER A 143 -12.48 -9.02 14.71
N SER A 144 -13.52 -8.22 14.89
CA SER A 144 -13.73 -6.84 14.45
C SER A 144 -12.69 -5.83 14.96
N GLY A 145 -12.26 -4.90 14.08
CA GLY A 145 -11.77 -3.58 14.50
C GLY A 145 -10.25 -3.34 14.53
N VAL A 146 -9.41 -4.23 13.99
CA VAL A 146 -7.95 -4.02 13.97
C VAL A 146 -7.44 -4.00 12.53
N LYS A 147 -6.82 -2.88 12.11
CA LYS A 147 -6.11 -2.79 10.81
C LYS A 147 -5.03 -3.88 10.80
N GLY A 148 -5.08 -4.77 9.81
CA GLY A 148 -4.23 -5.97 9.77
C GLY A 148 -2.73 -5.66 9.91
N PHE A 149 -2.04 -6.50 10.68
CA PHE A 149 -0.63 -6.36 11.08
C PHE A 149 0.41 -6.60 9.97
N GLY A 150 -0.03 -6.82 8.71
CA GLY A 150 0.84 -7.19 7.60
C GLY A 150 1.62 -6.04 6.96
N SER A 151 1.38 -4.78 7.34
CA SER A 151 1.89 -3.60 6.62
C SER A 151 2.93 -2.78 7.37
N ILE A 152 3.48 -3.27 8.49
CA ILE A 152 4.46 -2.49 9.28
C ILE A 152 5.92 -2.92 9.06
N THR A 153 6.15 -4.07 8.45
CA THR A 153 7.49 -4.48 8.01
C THR A 153 8.02 -3.50 6.95
N GLY A 154 9.28 -3.11 7.07
CA GLY A 154 9.90 -2.12 6.19
C GLY A 154 9.67 -0.66 6.61
N LEU A 155 8.82 -0.38 7.61
CA LEU A 155 8.65 0.98 8.12
C LEU A 155 9.93 1.47 8.81
N ILE A 156 10.21 2.76 8.65
CA ILE A 156 11.34 3.42 9.30
C ILE A 156 10.96 3.75 10.75
N VAL A 157 11.89 3.45 11.67
CA VAL A 157 11.72 3.66 13.10
C VAL A 157 12.52 4.88 13.56
N TYR A 158 11.85 5.81 14.23
CA TYR A 158 12.45 7.03 14.81
C TYR A 158 12.28 7.07 16.33
N ASP A 159 13.25 7.69 17.02
CA ASP A 159 13.13 8.04 18.43
C ASP A 159 12.46 9.41 18.65
N THR A 160 12.33 9.82 19.91
CA THR A 160 11.76 11.12 20.31
C THR A 160 12.59 12.33 19.88
N GLU A 161 13.84 12.12 19.48
CA GLU A 161 14.77 13.14 19.00
C GLU A 161 14.83 13.18 17.46
N ALA A 162 13.89 12.51 16.78
CA ALA A 162 13.80 12.38 15.33
C ALA A 162 15.02 11.71 14.68
N ARG A 163 15.80 10.91 15.42
CA ARG A 163 16.90 10.12 14.86
C ARG A 163 16.38 8.80 14.34
N LYS A 164 16.85 8.42 13.14
CA LYS A 164 16.55 7.13 12.54
C LYS A 164 17.26 6.02 13.31
N ILE A 165 16.48 5.16 13.93
CA ILE A 165 16.96 4.03 14.72
C ILE A 165 17.18 2.79 13.85
N GLY A 166 16.28 2.54 12.91
CA GLY A 166 16.35 1.34 12.07
C GLY A 166 15.11 1.15 11.19
N VAL A 167 14.94 -0.06 10.70
CA VAL A 167 13.80 -0.49 9.88
C VAL A 167 13.13 -1.69 10.53
N VAL A 168 11.80 -1.72 10.54
CA VAL A 168 11.06 -2.87 11.07
C VAL A 168 11.34 -4.11 10.23
N LYS A 169 11.79 -5.18 10.88
CA LYS A 169 12.02 -6.49 10.28
C LYS A 169 10.77 -7.37 10.41
N GLU A 170 10.23 -7.53 11.62
CA GLU A 170 9.08 -8.39 11.87
C GLU A 170 8.41 -8.10 13.22
N ILE A 171 7.23 -8.69 13.44
CA ILE A 171 6.54 -8.70 14.73
C ILE A 171 6.68 -10.09 15.32
N GLY A 172 7.10 -10.18 16.57
CA GLY A 172 7.18 -11.42 17.34
C GLY A 172 6.17 -11.47 18.48
N ILE A 173 5.90 -12.67 18.96
CA ILE A 173 5.25 -12.92 20.25
C ILE A 173 6.30 -13.60 21.13
N GLN A 174 6.59 -13.04 22.30
CA GLN A 174 7.45 -13.69 23.28
C GLN A 174 6.69 -14.86 23.94
N PRO A 175 7.13 -16.12 23.77
CA PRO A 175 6.37 -17.29 24.20
C PRO A 175 6.27 -17.43 25.73
N ASP A 176 7.17 -16.79 26.46
CA ASP A 176 7.21 -16.79 27.93
C ASP A 176 6.23 -15.78 28.57
N GLN A 177 5.89 -14.70 27.86
CA GLN A 177 5.12 -13.58 28.39
C GLN A 177 3.84 -13.27 27.59
N SER A 178 3.58 -14.01 26.51
CA SER A 178 2.46 -13.74 25.57
C SER A 178 2.39 -12.28 25.10
N SER A 179 3.52 -11.57 25.15
CA SER A 179 3.62 -10.14 24.82
C SER A 179 4.13 -9.96 23.41
N ILE A 180 3.51 -9.02 22.69
CA ILE A 180 3.92 -8.66 21.33
C ILE A 180 5.20 -7.82 21.40
N VAL A 181 6.15 -8.11 20.51
CA VAL A 181 7.40 -7.36 20.37
C VAL A 181 7.65 -7.03 18.91
N LEU A 182 8.37 -5.94 18.66
CA LEU A 182 8.76 -5.49 17.34
C LEU A 182 10.26 -5.72 17.14
N VAL A 183 10.64 -6.48 16.13
CA VAL A 183 12.05 -6.67 15.78
C VAL A 183 12.43 -5.65 14.72
N ILE A 184 13.50 -4.90 14.96
CA ILE A 184 14.01 -3.88 14.05
C ILE A 184 15.45 -4.22 13.67
N THR A 185 15.84 -3.93 12.44
CA THR A 185 17.24 -3.97 12.00
C THR A 185 17.81 -2.55 12.08
N ARG A 186 18.85 -2.37 12.90
CA ARG A 186 19.60 -1.11 13.05
C ARG A 186 20.46 -0.83 11.82
N ASN A 187 20.97 0.39 11.71
CA ASN A 187 21.83 0.81 10.58
C ASN A 187 23.16 0.02 10.51
N ASP A 188 23.58 -0.62 11.61
CA ASP A 188 24.76 -1.49 11.69
C ASP A 188 24.47 -2.96 11.28
N GLY A 189 23.22 -3.26 10.89
CA GLY A 189 22.78 -4.60 10.51
C GLY A 189 22.42 -5.51 11.68
N THR A 190 22.47 -5.01 12.93
CA THR A 190 22.06 -5.78 14.11
C THR A 190 20.54 -5.73 14.31
N ASP A 191 19.97 -6.83 14.78
CA ASP A 191 18.55 -6.90 15.11
C ASP A 191 18.32 -6.61 16.59
N VAL A 192 17.34 -5.75 16.88
CA VAL A 192 16.96 -5.37 18.24
C VAL A 192 15.46 -5.55 18.44
N THR A 193 15.10 -6.13 19.58
CA THR A 193 13.70 -6.37 19.96
C THR A 193 13.19 -5.22 20.82
N ILE A 194 12.09 -4.60 20.38
CA ILE A 194 11.43 -3.48 21.03
C ILE A 194 10.13 -3.99 21.65
N LYS A 195 9.88 -3.63 22.91
CA LYS A 195 8.60 -3.96 23.56
C LYS A 195 7.48 -3.11 22.98
N TRP A 196 6.28 -3.68 22.87
CA TRP A 196 5.14 -2.93 22.35
C TRP A 196 4.84 -1.65 23.14
N ASP A 197 5.07 -1.66 24.45
CA ASP A 197 4.88 -0.49 25.34
C ASP A 197 5.80 0.69 25.03
N GLU A 198 6.92 0.45 24.34
CA GLU A 198 7.87 1.49 23.95
C GLU A 198 7.48 2.16 22.62
N ILE A 199 6.40 1.71 21.97
CA ILE A 199 5.91 2.25 20.71
C ILE A 199 4.84 3.31 20.99
N ARG A 200 5.09 4.54 20.54
CA ARG A 200 4.16 5.67 20.73
C ARG A 200 3.10 5.75 19.64
N LYS A 201 3.50 5.53 18.38
CA LYS A 201 2.62 5.61 17.21
C LYS A 201 3.14 4.74 16.07
N ILE A 202 2.22 4.09 15.38
CA ILE A 202 2.47 3.36 14.13
C ILE A 202 1.59 3.98 13.03
N GLY A 203 2.22 4.41 11.94
CA GLY A 203 1.57 4.95 10.74
C GLY A 203 2.46 4.68 9.52
N GLU A 204 2.77 5.72 8.74
CA GLU A 204 3.80 5.65 7.68
C GLU A 204 5.23 5.49 8.24
N ILE A 205 5.41 5.83 9.51
CA ILE A 205 6.64 5.63 10.28
C ILE A 205 6.28 5.05 11.66
N VAL A 206 7.25 4.43 12.30
CA VAL A 206 7.14 4.00 13.71
C VAL A 206 7.86 5.01 14.59
N LEU A 207 7.16 5.52 15.60
CA LEU A 207 7.73 6.45 16.58
C LEU A 207 7.84 5.76 17.94
N LEU A 208 9.03 5.74 18.51
CA LEU A 208 9.29 5.22 19.85
C LEU A 208 9.00 6.28 20.92
N GLY A 209 8.57 5.82 22.09
CA GLY A 209 8.30 6.65 23.26
C GLY A 209 9.54 7.02 24.08
N GLY A 210 10.71 6.47 23.74
CA GLY A 210 11.99 6.78 24.38
C GLY A 210 13.19 6.33 23.54
N GLN A 211 14.40 6.66 24.00
CA GLN A 211 15.64 6.15 23.40
C GLN A 211 15.77 4.64 23.66
N LEU A 212 16.17 3.90 22.62
CA LEU A 212 16.70 2.55 22.78
C LEU A 212 18.09 2.63 23.42
N SER A 213 18.11 2.85 24.73
CA SER A 213 19.33 2.68 25.52
C SER A 213 19.79 1.24 25.37
N ASP A 214 21.01 1.08 24.87
CA ASP A 214 21.70 -0.19 24.69
C ASP A 214 21.74 -0.94 26.03
N SER A 215 20.82 -1.89 26.20
CA SER A 215 20.69 -2.85 27.32
C SER A 215 21.19 -2.34 28.69
N GLY A 216 20.84 -1.10 29.01
CA GLY A 216 21.34 -0.42 30.18
C GLY A 216 20.52 -0.76 31.41
N LEU A 217 21.18 -1.07 32.53
CA LEU A 217 20.50 -1.33 33.81
C LEU A 217 19.73 -0.07 34.25
N LYS A 218 18.39 -0.12 34.23
CA LYS A 218 17.55 0.98 34.73
C LYS A 218 17.62 1.03 36.26
N CYS A 219 17.86 2.22 36.79
CA CYS A 219 17.93 2.43 38.23
C CYS A 219 16.55 2.26 38.87
N ILE A 220 16.42 1.34 39.82
CA ILE A 220 15.18 1.12 40.56
C ILE A 220 14.73 2.34 41.39
N LYS A 221 15.66 3.26 41.69
CA LYS A 221 15.38 4.42 42.55
C LYS A 221 14.92 5.64 41.77
N CYS A 222 15.53 5.92 40.62
CA CYS A 222 15.25 7.14 39.84
C CYS A 222 14.84 6.89 38.39
N GLY A 223 14.84 5.64 37.92
CA GLY A 223 14.45 5.28 36.55
C GLY A 223 15.49 5.59 35.47
N TYR A 224 16.63 6.20 35.81
CA TYR A 224 17.69 6.52 34.86
C TYR A 224 18.29 5.25 34.23
N ALA A 225 18.49 5.25 32.91
CA ALA A 225 19.11 4.16 32.16
C ALA A 225 20.63 4.31 32.18
N ASN A 226 21.34 3.34 32.77
CA ASN A 226 22.79 3.39 32.95
C ASN A 226 23.49 2.48 31.94
N SER A 227 24.76 2.75 31.62
CA SER A 227 25.51 1.89 30.70
C SER A 227 25.66 0.44 31.20
N GLN A 228 25.88 -0.49 30.26
CA GLN A 228 26.05 -1.91 30.58
C GLN A 228 27.33 -2.11 31.42
N GLY A 229 27.20 -2.66 32.64
CA GLY A 229 28.31 -2.86 33.58
C GLY A 229 28.45 -1.81 34.70
N SER A 230 27.62 -0.76 34.71
CA SER A 230 27.63 0.26 35.77
C SER A 230 27.21 -0.35 37.14
N LYS A 231 28.12 -0.33 38.13
CA LYS A 231 27.86 -0.81 39.50
C LYS A 231 26.93 0.12 40.29
N PHE A 232 26.89 1.38 39.91
CA PHE A 232 26.10 2.44 40.54
C PHE A 232 25.42 3.29 39.47
N CYS A 233 24.31 3.91 39.86
CA CYS A 233 23.55 4.79 38.99
C CYS A 233 24.33 6.07 38.71
N GLU A 234 24.57 6.35 37.44
CA GLU A 234 25.30 7.53 36.97
C GLU A 234 24.54 8.83 37.26
N SER A 235 23.21 8.76 37.44
CA SER A 235 22.38 9.92 37.77
C SER A 235 22.22 10.14 39.28
N CYS A 236 22.04 9.09 40.09
CA CYS A 236 21.68 9.24 41.51
C CYS A 236 22.58 8.50 42.50
N GLY A 237 23.64 7.84 42.02
CA GLY A 237 24.61 7.10 42.84
C GLY A 237 24.09 5.81 43.48
N ASN A 238 22.81 5.46 43.29
CA ASN A 238 22.24 4.26 43.91
C ASN A 238 22.84 2.98 43.30
N LYS A 239 23.09 1.97 44.12
CA LYS A 239 23.64 0.70 43.64
C LYS A 239 22.65 0.01 42.69
N LEU A 240 23.14 -0.32 41.49
CA LEU A 240 22.37 -1.02 40.46
C LEU A 240 22.68 -2.50 40.60
N LYS A 241 21.92 -3.20 41.45
CA LYS A 241 22.10 -4.63 41.85
C LYS A 241 23.53 -5.17 41.77
#